data_AF-A0A0F8YHE0-F1
#
_entry.id   AF-A0A0F8YHE0-F1
#
_cell.length_a   1.000
_cell.length_b   1.000
_cell.length_c   1.000
_cell.angle_alpha   90.00
_cell.angle_beta   90.00
_cell.angle_gamma   90.00
#
_symmetry.space_group_name_H-M   'P 1'
#
loop_
_entity.id
_entity.type
_entity.pdbx_description
1 polymer ?
#
loop_
_entity_poly.entity_id
_entity_poly.type
_entity_poly.pdbx_seq_one_letter_code
_entity_poly.pdbx_strand_id
1 'polypeptide(L)'
;MGRITSGISQTGGKYRLVKRLLNQTPYHEFFLSMFTGAAHFELNKNRCRYECWNDGESEIINYLVQIWKHPKEFDEMKQGVFGLVSQEICNRIVNGKIKPKNDLERAYYFYYLNK
;
A
#
# COMPACT_ATOMS: atom_id res chain seq x y z
N MET A 1 3.13 -1.45 21.54
CA MET A 1 2.58 -0.78 20.34
C MET A 1 2.06 -1.85 19.39
N GLY A 2 0.86 -1.68 18.83
CA GLY A 2 0.31 -2.61 17.83
C GLY A 2 1.14 -2.58 16.54
N ARG A 3 1.17 -3.69 15.79
CA ARG A 3 1.81 -3.72 14.46
C ARG A 3 0.90 -3.02 13.46
N ILE A 4 1.49 -2.17 12.63
CA ILE A 4 0.79 -1.57 11.50
C ILE A 4 0.69 -2.62 10.39
N THR A 5 -0.53 -2.92 9.95
CA THR A 5 -0.78 -3.77 8.79
C THR A 5 -0.91 -2.91 7.54
N SER A 6 -0.43 -3.45 6.42
CA SER A 6 -0.72 -2.86 5.11
C SER A 6 -2.20 -2.96 4.78
N GLY A 7 -2.72 -2.03 3.99
CA GLY A 7 -4.07 -2.12 3.43
C GLY A 7 -4.19 -3.13 2.29
N ILE A 8 -3.06 -3.60 1.74
CA ILE A 8 -3.00 -4.55 0.63
C ILE A 8 -2.31 -5.86 1.02
N SER A 9 -2.67 -6.94 0.34
CA SER A 9 -2.02 -8.24 0.41
C SER A 9 -1.05 -8.42 -0.76
N GLN A 10 0.16 -8.89 -0.47
CA GLN A 10 1.18 -9.21 -1.46
C GLN A 10 1.80 -10.56 -1.16
N THR A 11 2.04 -11.36 -2.21
CA THR A 11 2.77 -12.62 -2.08
C THR A 11 4.17 -12.33 -1.54
N GLY A 12 4.58 -13.10 -0.52
CA GLY A 12 5.87 -12.88 0.15
C GLY A 12 5.89 -11.71 1.14
N GLY A 13 4.72 -11.17 1.51
CA GLY A 13 4.59 -10.12 2.53
C GLY A 13 5.27 -10.48 3.85
N LYS A 14 6.10 -9.56 4.38
CA LYS A 14 6.94 -9.82 5.57
C LYS A 14 6.25 -9.59 6.92
N TYR A 15 4.91 -9.48 6.95
CA TYR A 15 4.13 -9.19 8.16
C TYR A 15 4.49 -10.06 9.38
N ARG A 16 4.60 -11.38 9.17
CA ARG A 16 4.94 -12.33 10.25
C ARG A 16 6.41 -12.21 10.69
N LEU A 17 7.29 -11.75 9.81
CA LEU A 17 8.73 -11.62 10.03
C LEU A 17 9.14 -10.26 10.61
N VAL A 18 8.26 -9.25 10.61
CA VAL A 18 8.56 -7.89 11.07
C VAL A 18 9.34 -7.87 12.38
N LYS A 19 8.87 -8.55 13.44
CA LYS A 19 9.56 -8.55 14.74
C LYS A 19 11.00 -9.08 14.65
N ARG A 20 11.22 -10.14 13.87
CA ARG A 20 12.56 -10.71 13.68
C ARG A 20 13.45 -9.73 12.91
N LEU A 21 12.93 -9.13 11.85
CA LEU A 21 13.67 -8.15 11.05
C LEU A 21 14.04 -6.92 11.87
N LEU A 22 13.12 -6.38 12.68
CA LEU A 22 13.39 -5.23 13.56
C LEU A 22 14.53 -5.51 14.52
N ASN A 23 14.54 -6.69 15.15
CA ASN A 23 15.61 -7.09 16.08
C ASN A 23 16.97 -7.25 15.40
N GLN A 24 17.00 -7.47 14.08
CA GLN A 24 18.21 -7.66 13.29
C GLN A 24 18.62 -6.39 12.52
N THR A 25 17.80 -5.35 12.56
CA THR A 25 18.04 -4.11 11.82
C THR A 25 18.95 -3.21 12.65
N PRO A 26 20.18 -2.91 12.19
CA PRO A 26 21.07 -2.00 12.90
C PRO A 26 20.55 -0.56 12.81
N TYR A 27 21.12 0.33 13.64
CA TYR A 27 20.96 1.76 13.43
C TYR A 27 21.42 2.15 12.02
N HIS A 28 20.70 3.05 11.39
CA HIS A 28 21.00 3.58 10.07
C HIS A 28 20.36 4.97 9.91
N GLU A 29 21.04 5.86 9.20
CA GLU A 29 20.47 7.14 8.78
C GLU A 29 19.73 7.05 7.44
N PHE A 30 20.10 6.07 6.61
CA PHE A 30 19.57 5.84 5.27
C PHE A 30 18.94 4.46 5.19
N PHE A 31 17.72 4.39 4.64
CA PHE A 31 17.04 3.14 4.37
C PHE A 31 16.59 3.08 2.92
N LEU A 32 16.93 1.98 2.24
CA LEU A 32 16.45 1.67 0.90
C LEU A 32 15.73 0.33 0.95
N SER A 33 14.44 0.33 0.61
CA SER A 33 13.72 -0.90 0.26
C SER A 33 13.73 -1.03 -1.26
N MET A 34 14.49 -1.99 -1.80
CA MET A 34 14.48 -2.25 -3.24
C MET A 34 13.18 -2.94 -3.71
N PHE A 35 12.51 -3.64 -2.79
CA PHE A 35 11.31 -4.46 -3.03
C PHE A 35 10.31 -4.24 -1.89
N THR A 36 9.62 -3.11 -1.93
CA THR A 36 8.74 -2.65 -0.85
C THR A 36 7.54 -3.57 -0.66
N GLY A 37 6.94 -4.06 -1.74
CA GLY A 37 5.72 -4.85 -1.72
C GLY A 37 4.61 -4.18 -0.92
N ALA A 38 3.98 -4.92 -0.01
CA ALA A 38 2.96 -4.38 0.89
C ALA A 38 3.51 -3.47 2.01
N ALA A 39 4.80 -3.13 2.04
CA ALA A 39 5.42 -2.22 3.02
C ALA A 39 5.31 -2.66 4.50
N HIS A 40 5.10 -3.95 4.78
CA HIS A 40 4.90 -4.42 6.16
C HIS A 40 6.08 -4.13 7.09
N PHE A 41 7.32 -4.18 6.59
CA PHE A 41 8.49 -3.91 7.41
C PHE A 41 8.73 -2.40 7.54
N GLU A 42 8.63 -1.70 6.43
CA GLU A 42 8.81 -0.26 6.24
C GLU A 42 7.87 0.55 7.15
N LEU A 43 6.62 0.12 7.27
CA LEU A 43 5.62 0.73 8.16
C LEU A 43 5.91 0.51 9.65
N ASN A 44 6.71 -0.49 10.01
CA ASN A 44 6.95 -0.89 11.41
C ASN A 44 8.39 -0.65 11.89
N LYS A 45 9.33 -0.31 10.99
CA LYS A 45 10.69 0.05 11.37
C LYS A 45 10.76 1.43 12.01
N ASN A 46 11.80 1.64 12.82
CA ASN A 46 12.12 2.97 13.32
C ASN A 46 12.36 3.91 12.13
N ARG A 47 11.79 5.11 12.17
CA ARG A 47 12.03 6.14 11.14
C ARG A 47 13.50 6.55 11.18
N CYS A 48 14.10 6.74 10.02
CA CYS A 48 15.46 7.25 9.88
C CYS A 48 15.46 8.54 9.05
N ARG A 49 16.64 9.16 8.89
CA ARG A 49 16.77 10.49 8.28
C ARG A 49 16.34 10.50 6.81
N TYR A 50 16.69 9.45 6.07
CA TYR A 50 16.35 9.32 4.66
C TYR A 50 15.79 7.93 4.36
N GLU A 51 14.65 7.88 3.68
CA GLU A 51 14.01 6.63 3.29
C GLU A 51 13.63 6.65 1.81
N CYS A 52 14.02 5.62 1.08
CA CYS A 52 13.63 5.37 -0.29
C CYS A 52 12.92 4.03 -0.37
N TRP A 53 11.68 4.03 -0.82
CA TRP A 53 10.84 2.84 -0.97
C TRP A 53 10.62 2.63 -2.46
N ASN A 54 11.27 1.62 -3.00
CA ASN A 54 11.20 1.24 -4.40
C ASN A 54 10.44 -0.07 -4.58
N ASP A 55 9.74 -0.19 -5.70
CA ASP A 55 9.15 -1.42 -6.17
C ASP A 55 9.10 -1.39 -7.70
N GLY A 56 9.15 -2.57 -8.33
CA GLY A 56 9.00 -2.68 -9.78
C GLY A 56 7.55 -2.51 -10.22
N GLU A 57 6.58 -2.78 -9.33
CA GLU A 57 5.16 -2.59 -9.60
C GLU A 57 4.74 -1.14 -9.33
N SER A 58 4.46 -0.41 -10.40
CA SER A 58 4.04 0.99 -10.36
C SER A 58 2.77 1.23 -9.55
N GLU A 59 1.83 0.27 -9.52
CA GLU A 59 0.59 0.40 -8.76
C GLU A 59 0.81 0.36 -7.25
N ILE A 60 1.80 -0.40 -6.78
CA ILE A 60 2.19 -0.42 -5.36
C ILE A 60 2.72 0.94 -4.95
N ILE A 61 3.65 1.52 -5.73
CA ILE A 61 4.20 2.84 -5.43
C ILE A 61 3.13 3.92 -5.50
N ASN A 62 2.27 3.88 -6.52
CA ASN A 62 1.14 4.80 -6.62
C ASN A 62 0.25 4.71 -5.38
N TYR A 63 -0.15 3.50 -4.99
CA TYR A 63 -0.95 3.27 -3.79
C TYR A 63 -0.31 3.87 -2.53
N LEU A 64 0.96 3.54 -2.25
CA LEU A 64 1.67 4.02 -1.07
C LEU A 64 1.82 5.54 -1.05
N VAL A 65 2.09 6.18 -2.20
CA VAL A 65 2.20 7.63 -2.31
C VAL A 65 0.86 8.30 -2.07
N GLN A 66 -0.23 7.78 -2.64
CA GLN A 66 -1.55 8.41 -2.54
C GLN A 66 -2.15 8.28 -1.14
N ILE A 67 -2.02 7.13 -0.46
CA ILE A 67 -2.47 7.01 0.93
C ILE A 67 -1.66 7.90 1.89
N TRP A 68 -0.40 8.18 1.55
CA TRP A 68 0.45 9.07 2.34
C TRP A 68 0.07 10.55 2.14
N LYS A 69 -0.17 10.97 0.89
CA LYS A 69 -0.51 12.35 0.56
C LYS A 69 -1.96 12.73 0.86
N HIS A 70 -2.89 11.80 0.63
CA HIS A 70 -4.34 12.02 0.65
C HIS A 70 -5.08 11.00 1.53
N PRO A 71 -4.69 10.81 2.80
CA PRO A 71 -5.26 9.76 3.65
C PRO A 71 -6.76 9.94 3.88
N LYS A 72 -7.25 11.19 3.99
CA LYS A 72 -8.66 11.48 4.25
C LYS A 72 -9.52 11.18 3.03
N GLU A 73 -9.09 11.66 1.87
CA GLU A 73 -9.79 11.46 0.61
C GLU A 73 -9.79 9.97 0.22
N PHE A 74 -8.70 9.26 0.49
CA PHE A 74 -8.64 7.81 0.31
C PHE A 74 -9.62 7.08 1.25
N ASP A 75 -9.73 7.51 2.50
CA ASP A 75 -10.68 6.97 3.47
C ASP A 75 -12.14 7.24 3.09
N GLU A 76 -12.46 8.43 2.58
CA GLU A 76 -13.79 8.78 2.07
C GLU A 76 -14.19 7.88 0.89
N MET A 77 -13.27 7.61 -0.04
CA MET A 77 -13.51 6.67 -1.14
C MET A 77 -13.81 5.25 -0.65
N LYS A 78 -13.17 4.81 0.44
CA LYS A 78 -13.45 3.51 1.08
C LYS A 78 -14.82 3.44 1.74
N GLN A 79 -15.44 4.57 2.08
CA GLN A 79 -16.77 4.61 2.69
C GLN A 79 -17.89 4.84 1.65
N GLY A 80 -17.55 5.33 0.46
CA GLY A 80 -18.48 5.62 -0.62
C GLY A 80 -18.94 4.41 -1.44
N VAL A 81 -19.33 4.64 -2.70
CA VAL A 81 -19.89 3.62 -3.63
C VAL A 81 -19.00 2.38 -3.77
N PHE A 82 -17.69 2.56 -3.67
CA PHE A 82 -16.73 1.47 -3.77
C PHE A 82 -16.38 0.82 -2.43
N GLY A 83 -16.83 1.39 -1.29
CA GLY A 83 -16.75 0.72 0.00
C GLY A 83 -17.54 -0.59 0.06
N LEU A 84 -18.52 -0.73 -0.83
CA LEU A 84 -19.24 -1.97 -1.08
C LEU A 84 -18.50 -2.78 -2.16
N VAL A 85 -18.02 -3.96 -1.79
CA VAL A 85 -17.41 -4.89 -2.75
C VAL A 85 -18.52 -5.54 -3.58
N SER A 86 -18.52 -5.27 -4.88
CA SER A 86 -19.44 -5.82 -5.88
C SER A 86 -18.68 -6.48 -7.02
N GLN A 87 -19.09 -7.68 -7.39
CA GLN A 87 -18.54 -8.41 -8.54
C GLN A 87 -18.74 -7.65 -9.85
N GLU A 88 -19.89 -6.98 -10.03
CA GLU A 88 -20.15 -6.17 -11.22
C GLU A 88 -19.14 -5.01 -11.31
N ILE A 89 -18.90 -4.33 -10.19
CA ILE A 89 -17.93 -3.23 -10.13
C ILE A 89 -16.52 -3.75 -10.42
N CYS A 90 -16.09 -4.86 -9.78
CA CYS A 90 -14.80 -5.50 -10.08
C CYS A 90 -14.66 -5.79 -11.57
N ASN A 91 -15.67 -6.43 -12.18
CA ASN A 91 -15.66 -6.76 -13.60
C ASN A 91 -15.61 -5.51 -14.49
N ARG A 92 -16.28 -4.42 -14.11
CA ARG A 92 -16.27 -3.17 -14.87
C ARG A 92 -14.91 -2.47 -14.80
N ILE A 93 -14.21 -2.55 -13.67
CA ILE A 93 -12.85 -2.03 -13.54
C ILE A 93 -11.87 -2.89 -14.34
N VAL A 94 -11.87 -4.22 -14.15
CA VAL A 94 -10.97 -5.17 -14.84
C VAL A 94 -11.13 -5.10 -16.36
N ASN A 95 -12.36 -4.99 -16.86
CA ASN A 95 -12.63 -4.88 -18.30
C ASN A 95 -12.48 -3.44 -18.83
N GLY A 96 -12.02 -2.49 -18.02
CA GLY A 96 -11.76 -1.10 -18.45
C GLY A 96 -13.01 -0.27 -18.79
N LYS A 97 -14.21 -0.72 -18.39
CA LYS A 97 -15.46 0.05 -18.53
C LYS A 97 -15.54 1.23 -17.57
N ILE A 98 -14.87 1.11 -16.42
CA ILE A 98 -14.62 2.20 -15.49
C ILE A 98 -13.10 2.37 -15.40
N LYS A 99 -12.62 3.59 -15.57
CA LYS A 99 -11.19 3.93 -15.52
C LYS A 99 -10.95 5.02 -14.49
N PRO A 100 -9.81 4.97 -13.78
CA PRO A 100 -9.48 6.02 -12.82
C PRO A 100 -9.22 7.33 -13.56
N LYS A 101 -9.71 8.44 -13.01
CA LYS A 101 -9.53 9.79 -13.56
C LYS A 101 -8.24 10.45 -13.11
N ASN A 102 -7.68 9.99 -12.00
CA ASN A 102 -6.46 10.52 -11.40
C ASN A 102 -5.74 9.40 -10.62
N ASP A 103 -4.55 9.71 -10.12
CA ASP A 103 -3.70 8.75 -9.41
C ASP A 103 -4.31 8.26 -8.09
N LEU A 104 -5.11 9.09 -7.41
CA LEU A 104 -5.82 8.72 -6.19
C LEU A 104 -6.90 7.66 -6.48
N GLU A 105 -7.72 7.87 -7.51
CA GLU A 105 -8.68 6.87 -7.96
C GLU A 105 -7.98 5.59 -8.44
N ARG A 106 -6.82 5.73 -9.10
CA ARG A 106 -6.00 4.58 -9.54
C ARG A 106 -5.52 3.76 -8.34
N ALA A 107 -5.00 4.42 -7.31
CA ALA A 107 -4.58 3.79 -6.06
C ALA A 107 -5.75 3.09 -5.36
N TYR A 108 -6.92 3.72 -5.39
CA TYR A 108 -8.13 3.16 -4.81
C TYR A 108 -8.62 1.92 -5.58
N TYR A 109 -8.60 1.92 -6.92
CA TYR A 109 -8.97 0.74 -7.72
C TYR A 109 -8.00 -0.41 -7.50
N PHE A 110 -6.69 -0.13 -7.42
CA PHE A 110 -5.70 -1.13 -7.07
C PHE A 110 -5.99 -1.77 -5.70
N TYR A 111 -6.28 -0.95 -4.68
CA TYR A 111 -6.68 -1.43 -3.36
C TYR A 111 -7.97 -2.26 -3.39
N TYR A 112 -8.98 -1.80 -4.13
CA TYR A 112 -10.28 -2.45 -4.26
C TYR A 112 -10.18 -3.82 -4.94
N LEU A 113 -9.37 -3.95 -5.99
CA LEU A 113 -9.12 -5.22 -6.69
C LEU A 113 -8.22 -6.18 -5.91
N ASN A 114 -7.44 -5.68 -4.95
CA ASN A 114 -6.56 -6.47 -4.10
C ASN A 114 -7.29 -7.09 -2.87
N LYS A 115 -8.52 -6.63 -2.61
CA LYS A 115 -9.41 -7.11 -1.55
C LYS A 115 -10.27 -8.27 -2.01
#